data_AF-A0A1K1Q0F0-F1
#
_entry.id   AF-A0A1K1Q0F0-F1
#
_cell.length_a   1.000
_cell.length_b   1.000
_cell.length_c   1.000
_cell.angle_alpha   90.00
_cell.angle_beta   90.00
_cell.angle_gamma   90.00
#
_symmetry.space_group_name_H-M   'P 1'
#
loop_
_entity.id
_entity.type
_entity.pdbx_description
1 polymer ?
#
loop_
_entity_poly.entity_id
_entity_poly.type
_entity_poly.pdbx_seq_one_letter_code
_entity_poly.pdbx_strand_id
1 'polypeptide(L)'
;MILPNMNTASDIQPYETAGSNITPQMRLILDHIEKHGQITEDEIQSLLEVKHTRAFSIAKQMRDIGLIQVSGRGKDKRYIKE
;
A
#
# COMPACT_ATOMS: atom_id res chain seq x y z
N MET A 1 -0.21 -34.74 5.62
CA MET A 1 -0.35 -33.77 4.51
C MET A 1 -0.48 -32.38 5.10
N ILE A 2 0.64 -31.65 5.17
CA ILE A 2 0.68 -30.24 5.58
C ILE A 2 0.55 -29.42 4.30
N LEU A 3 -0.50 -28.60 4.20
CA LEU A 3 -0.63 -27.70 3.06
C LEU A 3 0.53 -26.70 3.12
N PRO A 4 1.37 -26.59 2.08
CA PRO A 4 2.30 -25.48 1.97
C PRO A 4 1.47 -24.20 1.93
N ASN A 5 1.85 -23.24 2.77
CA ASN A 5 1.28 -21.91 2.78
C ASN A 5 1.60 -21.25 1.43
N MET A 6 0.65 -21.36 0.51
CA MET A 6 0.67 -20.78 -0.82
C MET A 6 0.25 -19.32 -0.65
N ASN A 7 1.21 -18.46 -0.30
CA ASN A 7 1.09 -17.03 -0.60
C ASN A 7 1.16 -16.90 -2.13
N THR A 8 0.07 -17.29 -2.81
CA THR A 8 -0.14 -17.12 -4.23
C THR A 8 0.04 -15.65 -4.52
N ALA A 9 1.02 -15.38 -5.36
CA ALA A 9 1.17 -14.15 -6.09
C ALA A 9 -0.20 -13.58 -6.49
N SER A 10 -0.66 -12.55 -5.80
CA SER A 10 -1.44 -11.52 -6.48
C SER A 10 -0.43 -10.79 -7.33
N ASP A 11 -0.30 -11.30 -8.54
CA ASP A 11 0.17 -10.65 -9.74
C ASP A 11 0.06 -9.12 -9.62
N ILE A 12 1.15 -8.46 -9.26
CA ILE A 12 1.30 -7.04 -9.56
C ILE A 12 2.19 -7.00 -10.79
N GLN A 13 1.51 -6.97 -11.93
CA GLN A 13 2.06 -6.65 -13.24
C GLN A 13 3.26 -5.68 -13.12
N PRO A 14 4.45 -6.04 -13.61
CA PRO A 14 5.57 -5.12 -13.68
C PRO A 14 5.32 -4.13 -14.83
N TYR A 15 4.54 -3.09 -14.57
CA TYR A 15 4.53 -1.92 -15.46
C TYR A 15 5.69 -1.02 -15.05
N GLU A 16 6.81 -1.23 -15.73
CA GLU A 16 8.00 -0.41 -15.62
C GLU A 16 7.67 1.04 -16.00
N THR A 17 7.92 1.99 -15.11
CA THR A 17 8.21 3.37 -15.52
C THR A 17 9.12 4.01 -14.47
N ALA A 18 10.40 4.09 -14.83
CA ALA A 18 11.40 5.09 -14.48
C ALA A 18 11.27 5.86 -13.15
N GLY A 19 12.32 5.78 -12.34
CA GLY A 19 12.86 6.97 -11.67
C GLY A 19 13.17 6.86 -10.18
N SER A 20 12.46 6.02 -9.43
CA SER A 20 12.60 5.97 -7.97
C SER A 20 12.31 4.56 -7.48
N ASN A 21 12.83 4.19 -6.32
CA ASN A 21 12.72 2.88 -5.64
C ASN A 21 11.28 2.53 -5.20
N ILE A 22 10.27 2.90 -6.01
CA ILE A 22 8.84 2.87 -5.72
C ILE A 22 8.25 1.69 -6.49
N THR A 23 7.68 0.73 -5.76
CA THR A 23 7.02 -0.43 -6.37
C THR A 23 5.68 -0.01 -7.01
N PRO A 24 5.17 -0.77 -8.00
CA PRO A 24 3.87 -0.46 -8.64
C PRO A 24 2.72 -0.33 -7.64
N GLN A 25 2.73 -1.15 -6.58
CA GLN A 25 1.78 -1.08 -5.48
C GLN A 25 1.79 0.28 -4.75
N MET A 26 2.98 0.83 -4.53
CA MET A 26 3.15 2.13 -3.88
C MET A 26 2.66 3.27 -4.77
N ARG A 27 2.86 3.14 -6.09
CA ARG A 27 2.39 4.11 -7.07
C ARG A 27 0.87 4.21 -7.11
N LEU A 28 0.17 3.07 -7.07
CA LEU A 28 -1.30 3.03 -6.99
C LEU A 28 -1.81 3.75 -5.74
N ILE A 29 -1.17 3.50 -4.60
CA ILE A 29 -1.51 4.17 -3.34
C ILE A 29 -1.29 5.69 -3.46
N LEU A 30 -0.17 6.12 -4.07
CA LEU A 30 0.10 7.54 -4.30
C LEU A 30 -0.93 8.18 -5.24
N ASP A 31 -1.29 7.54 -6.35
CA ASP A 31 -2.32 8.04 -7.28
C ASP A 31 -3.69 8.19 -6.58
N HIS A 32 -4.05 7.21 -5.74
CA HIS A 32 -5.28 7.27 -4.94
C HIS A 32 -5.23 8.41 -3.91
N ILE A 33 -4.10 8.57 -3.22
CA ILE A 33 -3.90 9.70 -2.30
C ILE A 33 -3.93 11.04 -3.04
N GLU A 34 -3.42 11.14 -4.27
CA GLU A 34 -3.49 12.38 -5.06
C GLU A 34 -4.92 12.71 -5.49
N LYS A 35 -5.76 11.70 -5.76
CA LYS A 35 -7.18 11.90 -6.08
C LYS A 35 -8.05 12.21 -4.86
N HIS A 36 -7.82 11.52 -3.75
CA HIS A 36 -8.67 11.60 -2.54
C HIS A 36 -8.08 12.50 -1.43
N GLY A 37 -6.82 12.88 -1.52
CA GLY A 37 -6.05 13.61 -0.50
C GLY A 37 -5.56 12.75 0.68
N GLN A 38 -6.21 11.61 0.92
CA GLN A 38 -5.93 10.70 2.03
C GLN A 38 -6.33 9.27 1.66
N ILE A 39 -5.71 8.28 2.31
CA ILE A 39 -6.09 6.87 2.18
C ILE A 39 -6.12 6.20 3.54
N THR A 40 -7.04 5.25 3.75
CA THR A 40 -7.10 4.42 4.95
C THR A 40 -6.53 3.03 4.66
N GLU A 41 -6.30 2.26 5.71
CA GLU A 41 -5.85 0.86 5.55
C GLU A 41 -6.88 -0.01 4.81
N ASP A 42 -8.17 0.27 5.01
CA ASP A 42 -9.30 -0.39 4.33
C ASP A 42 -9.33 -0.07 2.83
N GLU A 43 -9.07 1.18 2.48
CA GLU A 43 -8.92 1.63 1.09
C GLU A 43 -7.68 1.01 0.45
N ILE A 44 -6.54 0.91 1.15
CA ILE A 44 -5.35 0.21 0.63
C ILE A 44 -5.66 -1.27 0.38
N GLN A 45 -6.37 -1.91 1.31
CA GLN A 45 -6.80 -3.30 1.18
C GLN A 45 -7.70 -3.50 -0.05
N SER A 46 -8.66 -2.60 -0.28
CA SER A 46 -9.56 -2.65 -1.44
C SER A 46 -8.84 -2.31 -2.75
N LEU A 47 -7.95 -1.33 -2.74
CA LEU A 47 -7.21 -0.86 -3.92
C LEU A 47 -6.21 -1.90 -4.44
N LEU A 48 -5.55 -2.62 -3.53
CA LEU A 48 -4.56 -3.64 -3.89
C LEU A 48 -5.15 -5.06 -3.84
N GLU A 49 -6.41 -5.22 -3.45
CA GLU A 49 -7.06 -6.50 -3.17
C GLU A 49 -6.24 -7.41 -2.24
N VAL A 50 -5.63 -6.81 -1.21
CA VAL A 50 -4.76 -7.50 -0.25
C VAL A 50 -5.36 -7.55 1.16
N LYS A 51 -5.04 -8.59 1.93
CA LYS A 51 -5.43 -8.68 3.35
C LYS A 51 -4.75 -7.61 4.22
N HIS A 52 -5.38 -7.29 5.34
CA HIS A 52 -4.96 -6.29 6.34
C HIS A 52 -3.46 -6.31 6.68
N THR A 53 -2.86 -7.48 6.93
CA THR A 53 -1.42 -7.61 7.25
C THR A 53 -0.51 -7.10 6.13
N ARG A 54 -0.90 -7.33 4.88
CA ARG A 54 -0.12 -6.93 3.70
C ARG A 54 -0.31 -5.45 3.40
N ALA A 55 -1.54 -4.93 3.49
CA ALA A 55 -1.81 -3.49 3.41
C ALA A 55 -0.96 -2.71 4.44
N PHE A 56 -0.96 -3.18 5.69
CA PHE A 56 -0.14 -2.60 6.76
C PHE A 56 1.36 -2.63 6.43
N SER A 57 1.86 -3.74 5.89
CA SER A 57 3.28 -3.89 5.54
C SER A 57 3.69 -2.96 4.40
N ILE A 58 2.82 -2.72 3.43
CA ILE A 58 3.07 -1.80 2.31
C ILE A 58 3.04 -0.35 2.81
N ALA A 59 2.01 0.03 3.56
CA ALA A 59 1.95 1.34 4.20
C ALA A 59 3.16 1.60 5.10
N LYS A 60 3.63 0.56 5.82
CA LYS A 60 4.84 0.63 6.64
C LYS A 60 6.12 0.85 5.82
N GLN A 61 6.24 0.22 4.65
CA GLN A 61 7.38 0.46 3.77
C GLN A 61 7.30 1.88 3.17
N MET A 62 6.12 2.33 2.75
CA MET A 62 5.96 3.67 2.19
C MET A 62 6.30 4.78 3.20
N ARG A 63 5.91 4.64 4.47
CA ARG A 63 6.33 5.59 5.52
C ARG A 63 7.82 5.57 5.81
N ASP A 64 8.46 4.41 5.67
CA ASP A 64 9.89 4.23 5.94
C ASP A 64 10.73 4.89 4.84
N ILE A 65 10.26 4.80 3.60
CA ILE A 65 10.82 5.47 2.43
C ILE A 65 10.47 6.97 2.41
N GLY A 66 9.54 7.43 3.26
CA GLY A 66 9.10 8.84 3.32
C GLY A 66 8.11 9.23 2.20
N LEU A 67 7.40 8.27 1.60
CA LEU A 67 6.40 8.54 0.56
C LEU A 67 5.05 9.00 1.14
N ILE A 68 4.72 8.57 2.35
CA ILE A 68 3.45 8.88 3.03
C ILE A 68 3.70 9.18 4.50
N GLN A 69 2.89 10.08 5.04
CA GLN A 69 2.84 10.42 6.45
C GLN A 69 1.55 9.89 7.06
N VAL A 70 1.64 9.42 8.31
CA VAL A 70 0.45 8.97 9.04
C VAL A 70 -0.19 10.18 9.70
N SER A 71 -1.44 10.45 9.36
CA SER A 71 -2.29 11.42 10.04
C SER A 71 -3.37 10.70 10.86
N GLY A 72 -3.51 11.05 12.14
CA GLY A 72 -4.48 10.44 13.05
C GLY A 72 -3.94 9.27 13.90
N ARG A 73 -4.83 8.71 14.75
CA ARG A 73 -4.51 7.63 15.71
C ARG A 73 -5.66 6.63 15.81
N GLY A 74 -5.35 5.36 16.05
CA GLY A 74 -6.37 4.31 16.24
C GLY A 74 -7.19 4.04 14.98
N LYS A 75 -8.53 4.12 15.09
CA LYS A 75 -9.48 3.94 13.98
C LYS A 75 -9.44 5.07 12.95
N ASP A 76 -9.03 6.26 13.36
CA ASP A 76 -8.88 7.42 12.47
C ASP A 76 -7.50 7.49 11.81
N LYS A 77 -6.77 6.36 11.79
CA LYS A 77 -5.48 6.27 11.11
C LYS A 77 -5.69 6.44 9.61
N ARG A 78 -5.12 7.51 9.08
CA ARG A 78 -5.10 7.87 7.67
C ARG A 78 -3.66 8.06 7.23
N TYR A 79 -3.43 7.83 5.96
CA TYR A 79 -2.15 8.06 5.32
C TYR A 79 -2.35 9.19 4.32
N ILE A 80 -1.48 10.19 4.40
CA ILE A 80 -1.45 11.36 3.51
C ILE A 80 -0.10 11.37 2.81
N LYS A 81 -0.05 11.94 1.61
CA LYS A 81 1.21 12.23 0.92
C LYS A 81 1.94 13.32 1.70
N GLU A 82 3.25 13.17 1.89
CA GLU A 82 4.09 14.26 2.40
C GLU A 82 4.19 15.40 1.36
#